data_AF-A0A967N7S3-F1
#
_entry.id   AF-A0A967N7S3-F1
#
_cell.length_a   1.000
_cell.length_b   1.000
_cell.length_c   1.000
_cell.angle_alpha   90.00
_cell.angle_beta   90.00
_cell.angle_gamma   90.00
#
_symmetry.space_group_name_H-M   'P 1'
#
loop_
_entity.id
_entity.type
_entity.pdbx_description
1 polymer ?
#
loop_
_entity_poly.entity_id
_entity_poly.type
_entity_poly.pdbx_seq_one_letter_code
_entity_poly.pdbx_strand_id
1 'polypeptide(L)'
;PALLDGPAVAVVGSRRATAYGRRTARALGAALARAEVVVVSGLALGVDGSAHEGAIAAGGRTLAVLGSGIDRPYPRANRELFRTLAREHLLVSEFLPGEAPLPHHFPKRNRILAALSRAVIVV
;
A
#
# COMPACT_ATOMS: atom_id res chain seq x y z
N PRO A 1 15.52 -2.45 -7.21
CA PRO A 1 15.42 -1.66 -5.96
C PRO A 1 15.37 -2.61 -4.77
N ALA A 2 16.19 -2.43 -3.73
CA ALA A 2 16.35 -3.42 -2.65
C ALA A 2 15.03 -3.86 -1.98
N LEU A 3 14.00 -3.00 -1.96
CA LEU A 3 12.67 -3.32 -1.40
C LEU A 3 11.89 -4.40 -2.20
N LEU A 4 12.27 -4.67 -3.44
CA LEU A 4 11.60 -5.65 -4.32
C LEU A 4 12.27 -7.04 -4.27
N ASP A 5 13.43 -7.15 -3.63
CA ASP A 5 14.25 -8.37 -3.66
C ASP A 5 13.91 -9.33 -2.50
N GLY A 6 13.12 -8.86 -1.51
CA GLY A 6 12.74 -9.61 -0.31
C GLY A 6 11.31 -10.18 -0.34
N PRO A 7 10.91 -10.93 0.71
CA PRO A 7 9.55 -11.43 0.83
C PRO A 7 8.56 -10.28 1.00
N ALA A 8 7.43 -10.36 0.30
CA ALA A 8 6.37 -9.35 0.33
C ALA A 8 4.98 -9.99 0.43
N VAL A 9 4.10 -9.30 1.15
CA VAL A 9 2.69 -9.71 1.33
C VAL A 9 1.79 -8.52 1.06
N ALA A 10 0.76 -8.74 0.23
CA ALA A 10 -0.26 -7.73 -0.01
C ALA A 10 -1.28 -7.74 1.13
N VAL A 11 -1.58 -6.57 1.68
CA VAL A 11 -2.71 -6.39 2.61
C VAL A 11 -3.70 -5.43 1.97
N VAL A 12 -4.87 -5.93 1.62
CA VAL A 12 -5.90 -5.20 0.87
C VAL A 12 -7.27 -5.37 1.50
N GLY A 13 -8.19 -4.46 1.24
CA GLY A 13 -9.55 -4.62 1.74
C GLY A 13 -10.44 -3.40 1.54
N SER A 14 -11.44 -3.28 2.41
CA SER A 14 -12.47 -2.25 2.26
C SER A 14 -11.94 -0.83 2.40
N ARG A 15 -12.33 0.04 1.45
CA ARG A 15 -12.12 1.50 1.54
C ARG A 15 -12.89 2.14 2.70
N ARG A 16 -13.98 1.48 3.14
CA ARG A 16 -14.83 1.87 4.26
C ARG A 16 -14.71 0.85 5.40
N ALA A 17 -13.49 0.46 5.73
CA ALA A 17 -13.22 -0.48 6.81
C ALA A 17 -13.85 -0.03 8.14
N THR A 18 -14.32 -0.99 8.94
CA THR A 18 -14.76 -0.72 10.32
C THR A 18 -13.57 -0.34 11.20
N ALA A 19 -13.83 0.15 12.42
CA ALA A 19 -12.76 0.39 13.39
C ALA A 19 -11.96 -0.90 13.68
N TYR A 20 -12.64 -2.05 13.73
CA TYR A 20 -11.99 -3.35 13.85
C TYR A 20 -11.12 -3.65 12.63
N GLY A 21 -11.65 -3.53 11.41
CA GLY A 21 -10.89 -3.78 10.18
C GLY A 21 -9.63 -2.92 10.05
N ARG A 22 -9.71 -1.64 10.41
CA ARG A 22 -8.53 -0.75 10.46
C ARG A 22 -7.48 -1.22 11.48
N ARG A 23 -7.91 -1.58 12.70
CA ARG A 23 -7.00 -2.10 13.73
C ARG A 23 -6.35 -3.41 13.28
N THR A 24 -7.10 -4.32 12.68
CA THR A 24 -6.60 -5.58 12.15
C THR A 24 -5.57 -5.35 11.04
N ALA A 25 -5.89 -4.49 10.05
CA ALA A 25 -4.96 -4.14 8.99
C ALA A 25 -3.65 -3.52 9.52
N ARG A 26 -3.76 -2.61 10.50
CA ARG A 26 -2.60 -2.00 11.16
C ARG A 26 -1.76 -3.03 11.93
N ALA A 27 -2.40 -3.94 12.67
CA ALA A 27 -1.72 -5.01 13.40
C ALA A 27 -0.99 -5.98 12.46
N LEU A 28 -1.64 -6.35 11.35
CA LEU A 28 -1.03 -7.17 10.29
C LEU A 28 0.19 -6.48 9.67
N GLY A 29 0.05 -5.20 9.31
CA GLY A 29 1.16 -4.43 8.76
C GLY A 29 2.37 -4.38 9.70
N ALA A 30 2.13 -4.15 10.99
CA ALA A 30 3.17 -4.14 12.00
C ALA A 30 3.80 -5.53 12.23
N ALA A 31 3.01 -6.60 12.19
CA ALA A 31 3.51 -7.96 12.37
C ALA A 31 4.38 -8.41 11.19
N LEU A 32 3.94 -8.13 9.95
CA LEU A 32 4.72 -8.40 8.74
C LEU A 32 6.05 -7.64 8.75
N ALA A 33 6.00 -6.34 9.10
CA ALA A 33 7.20 -5.51 9.24
C ALA A 33 8.23 -6.09 10.23
N ARG A 34 7.78 -6.52 11.42
CA ARG A 34 8.66 -7.15 12.42
C ARG A 34 9.24 -8.48 11.98
N ALA A 35 8.58 -9.17 11.05
CA ALA A 35 9.08 -10.40 10.43
C ALA A 35 9.96 -10.11 9.19
N GLU A 36 10.36 -8.86 8.98
CA GLU A 36 11.15 -8.41 7.82
C GLU A 36 10.46 -8.69 6.46
N VAL A 37 9.13 -8.76 6.47
CA VAL A 37 8.30 -8.92 5.27
C VAL A 37 7.77 -7.56 4.84
N VAL A 38 7.98 -7.23 3.56
CA VAL A 38 7.50 -5.97 2.98
C VAL A 38 5.98 -5.99 2.85
N VAL A 39 5.34 -4.95 3.37
CA VAL A 39 3.88 -4.77 3.20
C VAL A 39 3.62 -4.08 1.87
N VAL A 40 2.91 -4.76 0.96
CA VAL A 40 2.47 -4.22 -0.32
C VAL A 40 1.00 -3.81 -0.20
N SER A 41 0.65 -2.60 -0.61
CA SER A 41 -0.76 -2.20 -0.65
C SER A 41 -1.00 -1.07 -1.64
N GLY A 42 -2.25 -0.64 -1.75
CA GLY A 42 -2.71 0.28 -2.78
C GLY A 42 -2.86 1.74 -2.35
N LEU A 43 -2.46 2.10 -1.14
CA LEU A 43 -2.63 3.43 -0.56
C LEU A 43 -4.09 3.94 -0.55
N ALA A 44 -5.09 3.07 -0.73
CA ALA A 44 -6.50 3.46 -0.63
C ALA A 44 -6.88 3.85 0.81
N LEU A 45 -8.07 4.43 0.98
CA LEU A 45 -8.65 4.62 2.31
C LEU A 45 -8.86 3.27 3.01
N GLY A 46 -9.01 3.28 4.33
CA GLY A 46 -9.35 2.06 5.07
C GLY A 46 -8.16 1.11 5.20
N VAL A 47 -8.34 -0.14 4.76
CA VAL A 47 -7.38 -1.22 5.00
C VAL A 47 -5.98 -0.89 4.47
N ASP A 48 -5.88 -0.44 3.23
CA ASP A 48 -4.59 -0.15 2.60
C ASP A 48 -3.76 0.87 3.40
N GLY A 49 -4.36 2.03 3.70
CA GLY A 49 -3.73 3.07 4.51
C GLY A 49 -3.30 2.56 5.88
N SER A 50 -4.19 1.85 6.58
CA SER A 50 -3.89 1.31 7.91
C SER A 50 -2.79 0.24 7.90
N ALA A 51 -2.68 -0.57 6.84
CA ALA A 51 -1.61 -1.55 6.69
C ALA A 51 -0.24 -0.87 6.53
N HIS A 52 -0.16 0.17 5.69
CA HIS A 52 1.05 0.99 5.54
C HIS A 52 1.44 1.64 6.88
N GLU A 53 0.49 2.30 7.56
CA GLU A 53 0.73 2.93 8.87
C GLU A 53 1.26 1.93 9.90
N GLY A 54 0.74 0.70 9.90
CA GLY A 54 1.19 -0.37 10.77
C GLY A 54 2.64 -0.77 10.51
N ALA A 55 2.99 -0.95 9.23
CA ALA A 55 4.35 -1.30 8.82
C ALA A 55 5.37 -0.21 9.20
N ILE A 56 5.02 1.05 8.90
CA ILE A 56 5.86 2.22 9.18
C ILE A 56 6.06 2.39 10.69
N ALA A 57 4.98 2.30 11.47
CA ALA A 57 5.06 2.44 12.93
C ALA A 57 5.91 1.34 13.60
N ALA A 58 6.07 0.18 12.96
CA ALA A 58 6.94 -0.89 13.41
C ALA A 58 8.40 -0.75 12.93
N GLY A 59 8.75 0.33 12.22
CA GLY A 59 10.09 0.55 11.65
C GLY A 59 10.38 -0.31 10.41
N GLY A 60 9.36 -0.96 9.84
CA GLY A 60 9.52 -1.84 8.69
C GLY A 60 9.48 -1.11 7.35
N ARG A 61 9.50 -1.90 6.28
CA ARG A 61 9.39 -1.41 4.90
C ARG A 61 8.01 -1.71 4.32
N THR A 62 7.54 -0.81 3.47
CA THR A 62 6.25 -0.95 2.80
C THR A 62 6.31 -0.35 1.39
N LEU A 63 5.44 -0.80 0.50
CA LEU A 63 5.40 -0.40 -0.90
C LEU A 63 3.96 -0.10 -1.29
N ALA A 64 3.71 1.07 -1.87
CA ALA A 64 2.43 1.37 -2.48
C ALA A 64 2.49 1.31 -4.00
N VAL A 65 1.56 0.55 -4.61
CA VAL A 65 1.34 0.60 -6.06
C VAL A 65 0.18 1.55 -6.32
N LEU A 66 0.34 2.54 -7.19
CA LEU A 66 -0.63 3.61 -7.41
C LEU A 66 -1.56 3.32 -8.59
N GLY A 67 -2.80 3.81 -8.48
CA GLY A 67 -3.80 3.80 -9.57
C GLY A 67 -3.81 5.09 -10.40
N SER A 68 -2.74 5.88 -10.32
CA SER A 68 -2.58 7.22 -10.92
C SER A 68 -1.11 7.45 -11.24
N GLY A 69 -0.81 8.53 -11.99
CA GLY A 69 0.57 8.96 -12.21
C GLY A 69 1.33 9.13 -10.90
N ILE A 70 2.65 8.91 -10.94
CA ILE A 70 3.53 8.91 -9.75
C ILE A 70 3.51 10.24 -8.98
N ASP A 71 3.10 11.33 -9.63
CA ASP A 71 2.99 12.70 -9.14
C ASP A 71 1.55 13.11 -8.75
N ARG A 72 0.59 12.19 -8.85
CA ARG A 72 -0.83 12.40 -8.56
C ARG A 72 -1.26 11.63 -7.31
N PRO A 73 -1.03 12.17 -6.09
CA PRO A 73 -1.42 11.51 -4.86
C PRO A 73 -2.92 11.36 -4.77
N TYR A 74 -3.39 10.12 -4.60
CA TYR A 74 -4.77 9.76 -4.42
C TYR A 74 -4.89 8.58 -3.45
N PRO A 75 -5.83 8.60 -2.49
CA PRO A 75 -6.80 9.66 -2.22
C PRO A 75 -6.17 10.85 -1.46
N ARG A 76 -6.82 12.02 -1.51
CA ARG A 76 -6.34 13.25 -0.84
C ARG A 76 -6.15 13.07 0.67
N ALA A 77 -6.97 12.23 1.33
CA ALA A 77 -6.84 12.00 2.77
C ALA A 77 -5.53 11.29 3.16
N ASN A 78 -4.93 10.51 2.24
CA ASN A 78 -3.66 9.81 2.48
C ASN A 78 -2.45 10.61 1.94
N ARG A 79 -2.57 11.93 1.77
CA ARG A 79 -1.51 12.75 1.16
C ARG A 79 -0.24 12.80 2.02
N GLU A 80 -0.36 12.81 3.34
CA GLU A 80 0.82 12.73 4.22
C GLU A 80 1.46 11.35 4.15
N LEU A 81 0.66 10.28 4.22
CA LEU A 81 1.14 8.91 4.06
C LEU A 81 1.85 8.68 2.72
N PHE A 82 1.30 9.24 1.63
CA PHE A 82 1.96 9.28 0.32
C PHE A 82 3.35 9.92 0.39
N ARG A 83 3.48 11.08 1.07
CA ARG A 83 4.77 11.78 1.19
C ARG A 83 5.77 10.97 2.01
N THR A 84 5.33 10.34 3.11
CA THR A 84 6.18 9.42 3.89
C THR A 84 6.67 8.29 3.01
N LEU A 85 5.77 7.64 2.26
CA LEU A 85 6.13 6.57 1.33
C LEU A 85 7.12 7.02 0.25
N ALA A 86 6.93 8.22 -0.31
CA ALA A 86 7.81 8.77 -1.33
C ALA A 86 9.23 9.09 -0.82
N ARG A 87 9.36 9.44 0.46
CA ARG A 87 10.64 9.84 1.06
C ARG A 87 11.43 8.66 1.62
N GLU A 88 10.74 7.73 2.28
CA GLU A 88 11.37 6.73 3.14
C GLU A 88 11.13 5.28 2.68
N HIS A 89 10.23 5.10 1.71
CA HIS A 89 9.80 3.79 1.24
C HIS A 89 9.73 3.76 -0.30
N LEU A 90 8.77 3.01 -0.87
CA LEU A 90 8.66 2.85 -2.31
C LEU A 90 7.22 3.12 -2.79
N LEU A 91 7.14 3.97 -3.81
CA LEU A 91 5.95 4.16 -4.63
C LEU A 91 6.22 3.60 -6.02
N VAL A 92 5.26 2.86 -6.57
CA VAL A 92 5.31 2.33 -7.94
C VAL A 92 4.04 2.73 -8.67
N SER A 93 4.15 3.13 -9.92
CA SER A 93 2.99 3.35 -10.79
C SER A 93 3.26 2.79 -12.19
N GLU A 94 2.22 2.23 -12.80
CA GLU A 94 2.23 1.86 -14.24
C GLU A 94 1.70 2.98 -15.14
N PHE A 95 1.24 4.08 -14.56
CA PHE A 95 0.62 5.20 -15.26
C PHE A 95 1.63 6.35 -15.43
N LEU A 96 1.54 7.05 -16.55
CA LEU A 96 2.41 8.18 -16.87
C LEU A 96 2.23 9.33 -15.86
N PRO A 97 3.26 10.15 -15.65
CA PRO A 97 3.13 11.38 -14.88
C PRO A 97 1.94 12.23 -15.36
N GLY A 98 1.19 12.79 -14.41
CA GLY A 98 0.01 13.59 -14.65
C GLY A 98 -1.30 12.81 -14.75
N GLU A 99 -1.27 11.49 -14.98
CA GLU A 99 -2.48 10.67 -15.18
C GLU A 99 -3.38 10.63 -13.93
N ALA A 100 -4.68 10.85 -14.15
CA ALA A 100 -5.68 10.88 -13.09
C ALA A 100 -6.00 9.48 -12.54
N PRO A 101 -6.45 9.40 -11.27
CA PRO A 101 -6.90 8.15 -10.65
C PRO A 101 -8.29 7.72 -11.17
N LEU A 102 -8.35 7.11 -12.36
CA LEU A 102 -9.62 6.70 -12.97
C LEU A 102 -10.13 5.37 -12.38
N PRO A 103 -11.47 5.15 -12.29
CA PRO A 103 -12.03 3.92 -11.72
C PRO A 103 -11.47 2.62 -12.31
N HIS A 104 -11.21 2.59 -13.61
CA HIS A 104 -10.67 1.41 -14.29
C HIS A 104 -9.16 1.21 -14.09
N HIS A 105 -8.45 2.17 -13.51
CA HIS A 105 -7.04 2.00 -13.13
C HIS A 105 -6.89 1.09 -11.91
N PHE A 106 -7.84 1.09 -10.97
CA PHE A 106 -7.68 0.34 -9.73
C PHE A 106 -7.67 -1.18 -9.93
N PRO A 107 -8.57 -1.79 -10.75
CA PRO A 107 -8.46 -3.21 -11.07
C PRO A 107 -7.16 -3.56 -11.81
N LYS A 108 -6.72 -2.71 -12.75
CA LYS A 108 -5.45 -2.88 -13.47
C LYS A 108 -4.26 -2.88 -12.50
N ARG A 109 -4.19 -1.88 -11.62
CA ARG A 109 -3.17 -1.78 -10.55
C ARG A 109 -3.15 -3.00 -9.64
N ASN A 110 -4.32 -3.54 -9.27
CA ASN A 110 -4.39 -4.63 -8.30
C ASN A 110 -3.65 -5.90 -8.76
N ARG A 111 -3.52 -6.14 -10.08
CA ARG A 111 -2.72 -7.25 -10.60
C ARG A 111 -1.23 -7.13 -10.20
N ILE A 112 -0.72 -5.91 -10.07
CA ILE A 112 0.67 -5.64 -9.68
C ILE A 112 0.85 -5.90 -8.19
N LEU A 113 -0.12 -5.52 -7.35
CA LEU A 113 -0.10 -5.85 -5.92
C LEU A 113 0.01 -7.37 -5.72
N ALA A 114 -0.81 -8.14 -6.44
CA ALA A 114 -0.79 -9.58 -6.40
C ALA A 114 0.53 -10.15 -6.94
N ALA A 115 1.02 -9.66 -8.08
CA ALA A 115 2.26 -10.15 -8.70
C ALA A 115 3.52 -9.87 -7.87
N LEU A 116 3.56 -8.75 -7.14
CA LEU A 116 4.67 -8.40 -6.25
C LEU A 116 4.65 -9.15 -4.92
N SER A 117 3.61 -9.92 -4.62
CA SER A 117 3.39 -10.51 -3.29
C SER A 117 3.38 -12.02 -3.35
N ARG A 118 3.97 -12.67 -2.33
CA ARG A 118 3.89 -14.13 -2.15
C ARG A 118 2.53 -14.60 -1.64
N ALA A 119 1.82 -13.71 -0.94
CA ALA A 119 0.48 -13.96 -0.44
C ALA A 119 -0.33 -12.65 -0.43
N VAL A 120 -1.65 -12.79 -0.44
CA VAL A 120 -2.60 -11.68 -0.32
C VAL A 120 -3.50 -11.93 0.87
N ILE A 121 -3.55 -10.98 1.79
CA ILE A 121 -4.45 -10.99 2.95
C ILE A 121 -5.56 -9.97 2.69
N VAL A 122 -6.81 -10.44 2.77
CA VAL A 122 -7.99 -9.60 2.61
C VAL A 122 -8.60 -9.33 3.99
N VAL A 123 -8.82 -8.05 4.31
CA VAL A 123 -9.35 -7.58 5.60
C VAL A 123 -10.68 -6.84 5.44
#